data_AF-A0A418C839-F1
#
_entry.id   AF-A0A418C839-F1
#
_cell.length_a   1.000
_cell.length_b   1.000
_cell.length_c   1.000
_cell.angle_alpha   90.00
_cell.angle_beta   90.00
_cell.angle_gamma   90.00
#
_symmetry.space_group_name_H-M   'P 1'
#
loop_
_entity.id
_entity.type
_entity.pdbx_description
1 polymer ?
#
loop_
_entity_poly.entity_id
_entity_poly.type
_entity_poly.pdbx_seq_one_letter_code
_entity_poly.pdbx_strand_id
1 'polypeptide(L)'
;MESSVIESRVIDGVEGHTEITDKCVGGTLLSLTFAGESFVFCNSAANELTFAVGQDMDISIEYLADPTQLDSIQVPSTANEVALDCPSISQSSHPEPFWTAPPTHFLGRAFFDTLTSNHILSIDGFTCACKGAKKPCLFVHGTGEDAAAPPTSSFSSYWGDVSSPCCSSSTFVHWDTVSQGWDDAALQHEFCKAAADVATQSSSGVIGSLILVTHSMGNVIASGAIASNVCTFSNDVTWVSLASPQQGSQAVNLLQQKCRDRGWNDFLTVPLSWAGYCPPARAYLSLRHQSTVNRNKQAAFATVQWARQEHVSHAACGVSGFGLKSIYSEPLALVDKMASHASASDGLVDFNSCSVGLNTKDFGGTSSKHYVGPLNHADLTFRMGDGWWGDNRKPLKWFQCLL
;
A
#
# COMPACT_ATOMS: atom_id res chain seq x y z
N MET A 1 14.40 17.74 2.09
CA MET A 1 14.73 17.60 3.52
C MET A 1 14.79 18.95 4.25
N GLU A 2 15.01 20.08 3.55
CA GLU A 2 15.07 21.42 4.17
C GLU A 2 13.73 21.98 4.69
N SER A 3 12.57 21.50 4.24
CA SER A 3 11.28 22.13 4.62
C SER A 3 10.74 21.71 5.99
N SER A 4 11.06 20.52 6.49
CA SER A 4 10.42 19.97 7.70
C SER A 4 11.00 20.49 9.03
N VAL A 5 12.19 21.10 9.02
CA VAL A 5 12.81 21.68 10.24
C VAL A 5 12.30 23.11 10.49
N ILE A 6 11.85 23.81 9.44
CA ILE A 6 11.40 25.22 9.51
C ILE A 6 10.03 25.35 10.20
N GLU A 7 9.26 24.27 10.29
CA GLU A 7 7.89 24.26 10.86
C GLU A 7 7.80 23.58 12.24
N SER A 8 8.93 23.29 12.89
CA SER A 8 8.91 22.65 14.20
C SER A 8 8.23 23.52 15.27
N ARG A 9 7.50 22.88 16.17
CA ARG A 9 6.80 23.54 17.28
C ARG A 9 7.34 23.05 18.61
N VAL A 10 7.65 23.97 19.52
CA VAL A 10 7.97 23.63 20.90
C VAL A 10 6.72 23.13 21.60
N ILE A 11 6.84 22.04 22.35
CA ILE A 11 5.75 21.44 23.12
C ILE A 11 6.18 21.16 24.56
N ASP A 12 5.21 21.01 25.46
CA ASP A 12 5.47 20.86 26.90
C ASP A 12 5.52 19.40 27.36
N GLY A 13 5.04 18.47 26.52
CA GLY A 13 5.03 17.04 26.84
C GLY A 13 4.37 16.19 25.77
N VAL A 14 4.53 14.88 25.91
CA VAL A 14 3.90 13.87 25.05
C VAL A 14 3.02 12.95 25.91
N GLU A 15 1.74 12.85 25.58
CA GLU A 15 0.82 11.91 26.23
C GLU A 15 1.14 10.48 25.76
N GLY A 16 1.09 9.52 26.68
CA GLY A 16 1.36 8.10 26.39
C GLY A 16 2.84 7.70 26.32
N HIS A 17 3.77 8.66 26.19
CA HIS A 17 5.20 8.40 26.04
C HIS A 17 6.03 9.10 27.12
N THR A 18 6.13 8.48 28.31
CA THR A 18 6.99 9.02 29.39
C THR A 18 8.47 8.95 29.04
N GLU A 19 8.87 7.98 28.20
CA GLU A 19 10.27 7.71 27.86
C GLU A 19 10.98 8.88 27.16
N ILE A 20 10.29 9.63 26.28
CA ILE A 20 10.91 10.81 25.67
C ILE A 20 11.08 11.95 26.68
N THR A 21 10.15 12.10 27.61
CA THR A 21 10.24 13.11 28.67
C THR A 21 11.40 12.80 29.61
N ASP A 22 11.59 11.52 29.95
CA ASP A 22 12.71 11.04 30.76
C ASP A 22 14.06 11.14 30.03
N LYS A 23 14.08 10.95 28.71
CA LYS A 23 15.29 11.08 27.89
C LYS A 23 15.64 12.52 27.51
N CYS A 24 14.70 13.46 27.66
CA CYS A 24 14.89 14.87 27.29
C CYS A 24 15.11 15.81 28.48
N VAL A 25 15.76 15.32 29.55
CA VAL A 25 16.03 16.13 30.74
C VAL A 25 16.95 17.31 30.40
N GLY A 26 16.47 18.52 30.68
CA GLY A 26 17.19 19.77 30.37
C GLY A 26 17.22 20.16 28.89
N GLY A 27 16.52 19.40 28.04
CA GLY A 27 16.33 19.70 26.62
C GLY A 27 15.00 20.41 26.33
N THR A 28 14.71 20.59 25.05
CA THR A 28 13.45 21.13 24.52
C THR A 28 12.79 20.07 23.62
N LEU A 29 11.49 19.82 23.83
CA LEU A 29 10.73 18.95 22.96
C LEU A 29 10.25 19.71 21.72
N LEU A 30 10.51 19.15 20.55
CA LEU A 30 10.17 19.71 19.25
C LEU A 30 9.25 18.75 18.49
N SER A 31 8.01 19.17 18.24
CA SER A 31 7.12 18.47 17.31
C SER A 31 7.44 18.86 15.87
N LEU A 32 7.53 17.86 14.99
CA LEU A 32 7.67 18.08 13.55
C LEU A 32 6.95 17.01 12.74
N THR A 33 6.59 17.35 11.51
CA THR A 33 6.04 16.40 10.54
C THR A 33 7.10 16.01 9.53
N PHE A 34 7.37 14.71 9.41
CA PHE A 34 8.29 14.13 8.43
C PHE A 34 7.59 13.04 7.64
N ALA A 35 7.66 13.11 6.31
CA ALA A 35 7.02 12.16 5.41
C ALA A 35 5.51 11.93 5.67
N GLY A 36 4.79 12.97 6.12
CA GLY A 36 3.36 12.85 6.45
C GLY A 36 3.07 12.28 7.85
N GLU A 37 4.11 11.92 8.61
CA GLU A 37 4.00 11.40 9.97
C GLU A 37 4.45 12.45 10.99
N SER A 38 3.84 12.45 12.17
CA SER A 38 4.21 13.33 13.28
C SER A 38 5.21 12.65 14.20
N PHE A 39 6.25 13.40 14.55
CA PHE A 39 7.30 12.98 15.47
C PHE A 39 7.51 14.06 16.51
N VAL A 40 7.98 13.66 17.69
CA VAL A 40 8.52 14.56 18.70
C VAL A 40 9.98 14.20 18.91
N PHE A 41 10.84 15.19 18.75
CA PHE A 41 12.27 15.09 18.97
C PHE A 41 12.66 15.75 20.28
N CYS A 42 13.65 15.18 20.94
CA CYS A 42 14.39 15.85 21.99
C CYS A 42 15.56 16.62 21.38
N ASN A 43 15.54 17.94 21.54
CA ASN A 43 16.71 18.79 21.36
C ASN A 43 17.41 18.96 22.72
N SER A 44 18.59 18.40 22.87
CA SER A 44 19.35 18.46 24.11
C SER A 44 19.81 19.89 24.46
N ALA A 45 20.28 20.08 25.69
CA ALA A 45 20.90 21.34 26.12
C ALA A 45 22.12 21.75 25.27
N ALA A 46 22.73 20.81 24.55
CA ALA A 46 23.85 21.05 23.63
C ALA A 46 23.39 21.48 22.22
N ASN A 47 22.08 21.65 21.99
CA ASN A 47 21.47 21.88 20.68
C ASN A 47 21.68 20.72 19.68
N GLU A 48 21.68 19.50 20.20
CA GLU A 48 21.78 18.27 19.41
C GLU A 48 20.50 17.44 19.55
N LEU A 49 20.01 16.88 18.44
CA LEU A 49 18.86 15.97 18.46
C LEU A 49 19.33 14.61 18.96
N THR A 50 18.79 14.11 20.06
CA THR A 50 19.29 12.88 20.69
C THR A 50 18.32 11.70 20.58
N PHE A 51 17.03 11.99 20.56
CA PHE A 51 15.98 10.97 20.54
C PHE A 51 14.72 11.51 19.88
N ALA A 52 13.93 10.64 19.27
CA ALA A 52 12.60 10.99 18.78
C ALA A 52 11.62 9.85 19.03
N VAL A 53 10.36 10.20 19.21
CA VAL A 53 9.24 9.26 19.23
C VAL A 53 8.28 9.63 18.11
N GLY A 54 7.81 8.63 17.39
CA GLY A 54 6.69 8.71 16.47
C GLY A 54 5.65 7.66 16.83
N GLN A 55 4.52 7.66 16.12
CA GLN A 55 3.43 6.71 16.39
C GLN A 55 3.85 5.25 16.18
N ASP A 56 4.75 5.01 15.23
CA ASP A 56 5.10 3.66 14.77
C ASP A 56 6.53 3.24 15.12
N MET A 57 7.38 4.18 15.58
CA MET A 57 8.75 3.88 15.96
C MET A 57 9.38 4.95 16.84
N ASP A 58 10.41 4.53 17.58
CA ASP A 58 11.33 5.40 18.29
C ASP A 58 12.68 5.46 17.58
N ILE A 59 13.32 6.62 17.62
CA ILE A 59 14.57 6.93 16.93
C ILE A 59 15.58 7.35 17.99
N SER A 60 16.74 6.70 18.02
CA SER A 60 17.91 7.18 18.77
C SER A 60 18.92 7.77 17.79
N ILE A 61 19.49 8.92 18.12
CA ILE A 61 20.42 9.65 17.26
C ILE A 61 21.79 9.69 17.93
N GLU A 62 22.81 9.24 17.21
CA GLU A 62 24.20 9.26 17.66
C GLU A 62 25.03 10.06 16.66
N TYR A 63 25.82 11.01 17.17
CA TYR A 63 26.72 11.82 16.38
C TYR A 63 28.11 11.19 16.37
N LEU A 64 28.59 10.81 15.19
CA LEU A 64 29.93 10.27 15.01
C LEU A 64 30.89 11.41 14.64
N ALA A 65 31.91 11.62 15.48
CA ALA A 65 32.96 12.60 15.21
C ALA A 65 33.94 12.13 14.11
N ASP A 66 34.09 10.82 13.95
CA ASP A 66 34.94 10.19 12.96
C ASP A 66 34.08 9.40 11.95
N PRO A 67 33.95 9.88 10.70
CA PRO A 67 33.15 9.20 9.68
C PRO A 67 33.73 7.85 9.28
N THR A 68 34.97 7.52 9.64
CA THR A 68 35.56 6.19 9.41
C THR A 68 34.98 5.10 10.31
N GLN A 69 34.22 5.48 11.34
CA GLN A 69 33.44 4.55 12.17
C GLN A 69 32.17 4.04 11.48
N LEU A 70 31.75 4.70 10.39
CA LEU A 70 30.70 4.16 9.53
C LEU A 70 31.30 3.07 8.64
N ASP A 71 30.64 1.92 8.60
CA ASP A 71 30.95 0.92 7.58
C ASP A 71 30.88 1.58 6.20
N SER A 72 31.90 1.34 5.38
CA SER A 72 31.95 1.89 4.02
C SER A 72 30.69 1.46 3.27
N ILE A 73 29.78 2.40 3.02
CA ILE A 73 28.62 2.20 2.15
C ILE A 73 29.16 2.01 0.74
N GLN A 74 29.34 0.75 0.33
CA GLN A 74 29.78 0.41 -1.01
C GLN A 74 28.68 0.80 -1.99
N VAL A 75 29.04 1.56 -3.03
CA VAL A 75 28.13 1.83 -4.15
C VAL A 75 27.72 0.49 -4.74
N PRO A 76 26.41 0.19 -4.88
CA PRO A 76 25.97 -1.06 -5.48
C PRO A 76 26.61 -1.24 -6.86
N SER A 77 27.33 -2.33 -7.07
CA SER A 77 27.90 -2.70 -8.36
C SER A 77 26.95 -3.63 -9.11
N THR A 78 26.84 -3.46 -10.43
CA THR A 78 26.19 -4.47 -11.28
C THR A 78 27.18 -5.61 -11.56
N ALA A 79 26.68 -6.80 -11.92
CA ALA A 79 27.47 -8.03 -12.10
C ALA A 79 28.66 -7.94 -13.07
N ASN A 80 28.78 -6.85 -13.83
CA ASN A 80 29.98 -6.43 -14.55
C ASN A 80 30.49 -5.10 -13.96
N GLU A 81 31.42 -5.21 -13.01
CA GLU A 81 32.26 -4.23 -12.29
C GLU A 81 32.37 -2.77 -12.77
N VAL A 82 31.26 -2.08 -13.06
CA VAL A 82 31.25 -0.61 -13.18
C VAL A 82 30.39 -0.09 -12.05
N ALA A 83 31.04 0.56 -11.07
CA ALA A 83 30.35 1.29 -10.02
C ALA A 83 29.43 2.34 -10.67
N LEU A 84 28.19 2.44 -10.19
CA LEU A 84 27.26 3.44 -10.67
C LEU A 84 27.85 4.84 -10.43
N ASP A 85 27.96 5.63 -11.50
CA ASP A 85 28.37 7.04 -11.41
C ASP A 85 27.20 7.85 -10.83
N CYS A 86 27.16 7.93 -9.50
CA CYS A 86 26.19 8.72 -8.77
C CYS A 86 26.61 10.20 -8.81
N PRO A 87 25.78 11.12 -9.34
CA PRO A 87 26.10 12.54 -9.31
C PRO A 87 26.35 12.98 -7.86
N SER A 88 27.49 13.64 -7.62
CA SER A 88 27.76 14.22 -6.32
C SER A 88 26.71 15.28 -6.02
N ILE A 89 25.89 15.02 -4.99
CA ILE A 89 24.99 16.03 -4.46
C ILE A 89 25.90 17.04 -3.78
N SER A 90 26.07 18.22 -4.40
CA SER A 90 26.73 19.34 -3.74
C SER A 90 26.01 19.57 -2.41
N GLN A 91 26.75 19.59 -1.29
CA GLN A 91 26.18 19.94 0.00
C GLN A 91 25.32 21.19 -0.18
N SER A 92 24.05 21.13 0.21
CA SER A 92 23.27 22.38 0.26
C SER A 92 24.08 23.31 1.15
N SER A 93 24.36 24.50 0.63
CA SER A 93 24.93 25.57 1.41
C SER A 93 24.09 25.65 2.68
N HIS A 94 24.71 25.42 3.84
CA HIS A 94 24.06 25.71 5.11
C HIS A 94 23.43 27.10 4.97
N PRO A 95 22.12 27.28 5.24
CA PRO A 95 21.55 28.60 5.19
C PRO A 95 22.42 29.47 6.09
N GLU A 96 23.01 30.52 5.50
CA GLU A 96 23.74 31.50 6.29
C GLU A 96 22.85 31.95 7.45
N PRO A 97 23.42 32.17 8.64
CA PRO A 97 22.65 32.57 9.80
C PRO A 97 22.03 33.94 9.53
N PHE A 98 20.77 33.96 9.06
CA PHE A 98 19.96 35.15 8.89
C PHE A 98 19.54 35.69 10.26
N TRP A 99 20.51 36.20 11.01
CA TRP A 99 20.27 37.18 12.05
C TRP A 99 20.20 38.55 11.37
N THR A 100 19.00 39.03 11.05
CA THR A 100 18.63 40.46 11.06
C THR A 100 17.20 40.66 10.53
N ALA A 101 16.21 40.43 11.39
CA ALA A 101 14.95 41.15 11.31
C ALA A 101 14.58 41.62 12.73
N PRO A 102 14.28 42.91 12.96
CA PRO A 102 14.01 43.42 14.29
C PRO A 102 12.69 42.85 14.85
N PRO A 103 12.65 42.46 16.14
CA PRO A 103 11.51 41.79 16.75
C PRO A 103 10.48 42.83 17.17
N THR A 104 9.45 43.08 16.37
CA THR A 104 8.37 43.99 16.80
C THR A 104 6.96 43.40 16.72
N HIS A 105 6.77 42.24 16.08
CA HIS A 105 5.45 41.61 15.99
C HIS A 105 5.35 40.16 16.50
N PHE A 106 6.48 39.53 16.89
CA PHE A 106 6.49 38.14 17.37
C PHE A 106 6.25 37.99 18.88
N LEU A 107 6.65 38.98 19.69
CA LEU A 107 6.53 38.89 21.15
C LEU A 107 5.06 38.85 21.59
N GLY A 108 4.15 39.60 20.96
CA GLY A 108 2.73 39.59 21.32
C GLY A 108 2.05 38.24 21.07
N ARG A 109 2.42 37.50 20.01
CA ARG A 109 1.80 36.21 19.69
C ARG A 109 2.41 35.06 20.50
N ALA A 110 3.74 35.06 20.66
CA ALA A 110 4.43 34.09 21.50
C ALA A 110 4.03 34.22 22.97
N PHE A 111 3.85 35.44 23.51
CA PHE A 111 3.44 35.62 24.90
C PHE A 111 1.99 35.16 25.16
N PHE A 112 1.08 35.32 24.19
CA PHE A 112 -0.29 34.82 24.31
C PHE A 112 -0.39 33.28 24.14
N ASP A 113 0.38 32.66 23.23
CA ASP A 113 0.42 31.18 23.09
C ASP A 113 1.07 30.48 24.29
N THR A 114 2.01 31.14 24.99
CA THR A 114 2.66 30.62 26.21
C THR A 114 1.75 30.72 27.45
N LEU A 115 0.74 31.59 27.44
CA LEU A 115 -0.11 31.86 28.61
C LEU A 115 -1.42 31.05 28.64
N THR A 116 -1.82 30.38 27.54
CA THR A 116 -3.17 29.79 27.46
C THR A 116 -3.29 28.34 26.99
N SER A 117 -2.21 27.62 26.67
CA SER A 117 -2.33 26.22 26.23
C SER A 117 -1.21 25.35 26.77
N ASN A 118 -1.55 24.31 27.53
CA ASN A 118 -0.67 23.15 27.70
C ASN A 118 -0.53 22.49 26.33
N HIS A 119 0.62 22.59 25.66
CA HIS A 119 0.86 21.96 24.36
C HIS A 119 1.29 20.52 24.58
N ILE A 120 0.38 19.67 25.07
CA ILE A 120 0.60 18.23 25.19
C ILE A 120 0.17 17.57 23.88
N LEU A 121 1.09 16.88 23.19
CA LEU A 121 0.77 16.07 22.01
C LEU A 121 0.57 14.62 22.41
N SER A 122 -0.56 14.01 22.05
CA SER A 122 -0.67 12.55 22.10
C SER A 122 0.01 11.96 20.87
N ILE A 123 0.99 11.10 21.11
CA ILE A 123 1.60 10.20 20.12
C ILE A 123 1.35 8.78 20.60
N ASP A 124 0.13 8.44 20.99
CA ASP A 124 -0.13 7.09 21.51
C ASP A 124 0.18 6.00 20.47
N GLY A 125 0.68 4.87 20.97
CA GLY A 125 0.89 3.65 20.19
C GLY A 125 -0.36 3.26 19.42
N PHE A 126 -0.17 2.98 18.14
CA PHE A 126 -1.23 2.96 17.15
C PHE A 126 -2.21 1.79 17.35
N THR A 127 -3.41 2.04 17.90
CA THR A 127 -4.50 1.04 17.98
C THR A 127 -5.75 1.56 17.28
N CYS A 128 -6.03 1.02 16.10
CA CYS A 128 -7.28 1.30 15.41
C CYS A 128 -8.40 0.44 15.98
N ALA A 129 -9.50 1.10 16.34
CA ALA A 129 -10.73 0.47 16.76
C ALA A 129 -11.75 0.53 15.62
N CYS A 130 -12.58 -0.50 15.49
CA CYS A 130 -13.66 -0.48 14.53
C CYS A 130 -14.68 0.62 14.89
N LYS A 131 -14.99 1.53 13.97
CA LYS A 131 -15.95 2.62 14.23
C LYS A 131 -17.40 2.16 14.10
N GLY A 132 -17.63 1.01 13.45
CA GLY A 132 -18.95 0.43 13.22
C GLY A 132 -19.15 -0.94 13.87
N ALA A 133 -20.27 -1.58 13.49
CA ALA A 133 -20.50 -2.98 13.83
C ALA A 133 -19.48 -3.87 13.11
N LYS A 134 -18.88 -4.81 13.85
CA LYS A 134 -18.00 -5.80 13.25
C LYS A 134 -18.78 -6.70 12.29
N LYS A 135 -18.18 -7.04 11.17
CA LYS A 135 -18.78 -7.90 10.13
C LYS A 135 -17.87 -9.09 9.84
N PRO A 136 -18.41 -10.22 9.34
CA PRO A 136 -17.56 -11.26 8.76
C PRO A 136 -16.74 -10.68 7.62
N CYS A 137 -15.48 -11.10 7.51
CA CYS A 137 -14.59 -10.68 6.45
C CYS A 137 -14.31 -11.84 5.50
N LEU A 138 -14.48 -11.60 4.19
CA LEU A 138 -14.11 -12.53 3.14
C LEU A 138 -12.92 -11.98 2.35
N PHE A 139 -11.81 -12.71 2.36
CA PHE A 139 -10.59 -12.38 1.62
C PHE A 139 -10.49 -13.23 0.35
N VAL A 140 -10.43 -12.55 -0.80
CA VAL A 140 -10.39 -13.15 -2.14
C VAL A 140 -9.07 -12.81 -2.81
N HIS A 141 -8.23 -13.83 -3.00
CA HIS A 141 -6.93 -13.69 -3.65
C HIS A 141 -7.05 -13.44 -5.16
N GLY A 142 -5.94 -13.09 -5.78
CA GLY A 142 -5.77 -12.92 -7.22
C GLY A 142 -5.28 -14.18 -7.93
N THR A 143 -4.65 -14.02 -9.08
CA THR A 143 -4.02 -15.14 -9.81
C THR A 143 -2.87 -15.76 -9.04
N GLY A 144 -2.71 -17.08 -9.15
CA GLY A 144 -1.49 -17.77 -8.71
C GLY A 144 -1.72 -19.13 -8.05
N GLU A 145 -2.93 -19.39 -7.56
CA GLU A 145 -3.29 -20.66 -6.93
C GLU A 145 -3.76 -21.65 -8.00
N ASP A 146 -3.10 -22.80 -8.12
CA ASP A 146 -3.35 -23.82 -9.15
C ASP A 146 -4.26 -24.97 -8.67
N ALA A 147 -4.69 -24.94 -7.42
CA ALA A 147 -5.59 -25.91 -6.83
C ALA A 147 -6.64 -25.22 -5.95
N ALA A 148 -7.90 -25.60 -6.13
CA ALA A 148 -8.97 -25.20 -5.21
C ALA A 148 -8.89 -26.00 -3.92
N ALA A 149 -9.16 -25.34 -2.79
CA ALA A 149 -9.25 -25.96 -1.47
C ALA A 149 -10.39 -25.34 -0.64
N PRO A 150 -10.87 -26.01 0.42
CA PRO A 150 -11.86 -25.42 1.31
C PRO A 150 -11.36 -24.10 1.92
N PRO A 151 -12.25 -23.12 2.17
CA PRO A 151 -11.87 -21.87 2.82
C PRO A 151 -11.24 -22.09 4.20
N THR A 152 -10.30 -21.23 4.59
CA THR A 152 -9.59 -21.30 5.87
C THR A 152 -9.75 -20.01 6.67
N SER A 153 -9.36 -20.04 7.96
CA SER A 153 -9.32 -18.85 8.81
C SER A 153 -8.03 -18.04 8.69
N SER A 154 -7.04 -18.53 7.94
CA SER A 154 -5.77 -17.84 7.67
C SER A 154 -5.19 -18.28 6.32
N PHE A 155 -4.48 -17.37 5.66
CA PHE A 155 -3.78 -17.65 4.41
C PHE A 155 -2.51 -16.79 4.29
N SER A 156 -1.59 -16.97 5.22
CA SER A 156 -0.42 -16.09 5.42
C SER A 156 0.58 -16.09 4.27
N SER A 157 0.67 -17.17 3.49
CA SER A 157 1.50 -17.20 2.29
C SER A 157 1.03 -16.19 1.22
N TYR A 158 -0.26 -15.89 1.18
CA TYR A 158 -0.83 -14.90 0.25
C TYR A 158 -1.05 -13.52 0.90
N TRP A 159 -1.56 -13.48 2.13
CA TRP A 159 -2.02 -12.25 2.78
C TRP A 159 -1.15 -11.78 3.96
N GLY A 160 -0.10 -12.53 4.29
CA GLY A 160 0.66 -12.31 5.54
C GLY A 160 -0.20 -12.40 6.79
N ASP A 161 0.19 -11.64 7.81
CA ASP A 161 -0.54 -11.53 9.07
C ASP A 161 -1.57 -10.38 9.01
N VAL A 162 -2.46 -10.45 8.01
CA VAL A 162 -3.52 -9.45 7.86
C VAL A 162 -4.56 -9.61 8.96
N SER A 163 -4.91 -8.49 9.58
CA SER A 163 -6.02 -8.40 10.51
C SER A 163 -6.72 -7.05 10.37
N SER A 164 -7.99 -7.00 10.74
CA SER A 164 -8.73 -5.75 10.87
C SER A 164 -9.59 -5.80 12.14
N PRO A 165 -9.62 -4.72 12.94
CA PRO A 165 -10.44 -4.65 14.14
C PRO A 165 -11.95 -4.75 13.84
N CYS A 166 -12.35 -4.51 12.58
CA CYS A 166 -13.73 -4.61 12.12
C CYS A 166 -14.17 -6.00 11.67
N CYS A 167 -13.24 -6.95 11.56
CA CYS A 167 -13.60 -8.33 11.26
C CYS A 167 -14.11 -9.03 12.54
N SER A 168 -15.34 -9.54 12.52
CA SER A 168 -15.83 -10.47 13.56
C SER A 168 -15.27 -11.88 13.38
N SER A 169 -14.96 -12.23 12.14
CA SER A 169 -14.30 -13.45 11.70
C SER A 169 -13.60 -13.18 10.36
N SER A 170 -12.58 -13.97 10.03
CA SER A 170 -11.88 -13.89 8.75
C SER A 170 -11.99 -15.22 8.02
N THR A 171 -12.37 -15.18 6.75
CA THR A 171 -12.41 -16.34 5.86
C THR A 171 -11.62 -16.04 4.61
N PHE A 172 -10.71 -16.94 4.26
CA PHE A 172 -9.85 -16.86 3.08
C PHE A 172 -10.23 -17.97 2.13
N VAL A 173 -10.60 -17.61 0.89
CA VAL A 173 -10.91 -18.61 -0.14
C VAL A 173 -9.63 -19.13 -0.79
N HIS A 174 -9.71 -20.34 -1.36
CA HIS A 174 -8.65 -20.98 -2.12
C HIS A 174 -9.26 -21.53 -3.40
N TRP A 175 -9.10 -20.81 -4.51
CA TRP A 175 -9.67 -21.17 -5.81
C TRP A 175 -8.57 -21.41 -6.84
N ASP A 176 -8.80 -22.33 -7.78
CA ASP A 176 -7.95 -22.42 -8.95
C ASP A 176 -8.11 -21.15 -9.79
N THR A 177 -7.09 -20.29 -9.70
CA THR A 177 -6.96 -18.99 -10.36
C THR A 177 -5.74 -18.98 -11.28
N VAL A 178 -5.30 -20.17 -11.72
CA VAL A 178 -4.34 -20.37 -12.80
C VAL A 178 -5.10 -20.88 -14.03
N SER A 179 -5.91 -21.91 -13.87
CA SER A 179 -6.69 -22.52 -14.95
C SER A 179 -8.00 -21.78 -15.23
N GLN A 180 -8.54 -21.04 -14.27
CA GLN A 180 -9.80 -20.29 -14.43
C GLN A 180 -9.57 -18.79 -14.58
N GLY A 181 -10.16 -18.19 -15.60
CA GLY A 181 -10.22 -16.74 -15.80
C GLY A 181 -11.28 -16.08 -14.94
N TRP A 182 -11.12 -14.78 -14.71
CA TRP A 182 -12.12 -13.98 -13.97
C TRP A 182 -13.53 -13.99 -14.59
N ASP A 183 -13.59 -14.27 -15.89
CA ASP A 183 -14.80 -14.33 -16.69
C ASP A 183 -15.39 -15.74 -16.82
N ASP A 184 -14.86 -16.73 -16.08
CA ASP A 184 -15.43 -18.07 -16.06
C ASP A 184 -16.65 -18.13 -15.12
N ALA A 185 -17.77 -18.63 -15.64
CA ALA A 185 -19.05 -18.65 -14.91
C ALA A 185 -18.98 -19.47 -13.62
N ALA A 186 -18.24 -20.60 -13.63
CA ALA A 186 -18.07 -21.44 -12.44
C ALA A 186 -17.42 -20.67 -11.29
N LEU A 187 -16.32 -19.97 -11.58
CA LEU A 187 -15.60 -19.15 -10.59
C LEU A 187 -16.47 -17.98 -10.07
N GLN A 188 -17.30 -17.37 -10.93
CA GLN A 188 -18.25 -16.33 -10.50
C GLN A 188 -19.34 -16.89 -9.57
N HIS A 189 -19.83 -18.11 -9.82
CA HIS A 189 -20.74 -18.81 -8.92
C HIS A 189 -20.07 -19.19 -7.59
N GLU A 190 -18.82 -19.67 -7.62
CA GLU A 190 -18.04 -19.95 -6.42
C GLU A 190 -17.85 -18.70 -5.56
N PHE A 191 -17.56 -17.55 -6.19
CA PHE A 191 -17.50 -16.26 -5.49
C PHE A 191 -18.81 -15.91 -4.81
N CYS A 192 -19.92 -15.90 -5.55
CA CYS A 192 -21.23 -15.53 -4.99
C CYS A 192 -21.65 -16.49 -3.87
N LYS A 193 -21.36 -17.78 -4.01
CA LYS A 193 -21.62 -18.77 -2.98
C LYS A 193 -20.79 -18.49 -1.72
N ALA A 194 -19.48 -18.32 -1.85
CA ALA A 194 -18.61 -18.04 -0.71
C ALA A 194 -18.99 -16.74 0.01
N ALA A 195 -19.32 -15.69 -0.76
CA ALA A 195 -19.80 -14.42 -0.21
C ALA A 195 -21.12 -14.61 0.57
N ALA A 196 -22.06 -15.37 0.02
CA ALA A 196 -23.36 -15.61 0.67
C ALA A 196 -23.22 -16.48 1.93
N ASP A 197 -22.34 -17.48 1.90
CA ASP A 197 -22.08 -18.40 3.02
C ASP A 197 -21.40 -17.69 4.20
N VAL A 198 -20.53 -16.70 3.93
CA VAL A 198 -19.81 -15.94 4.96
C VAL A 198 -20.62 -14.74 5.48
N ALA A 199 -21.36 -14.08 4.61
CA ALA A 199 -22.15 -12.92 4.97
C ALA A 199 -23.30 -13.26 5.93
N THR A 200 -23.66 -12.32 6.79
CA THR A 200 -24.89 -12.44 7.60
C THR A 200 -26.05 -11.73 6.91
N GLN A 201 -27.29 -12.16 7.19
CA GLN A 201 -28.50 -11.54 6.62
C GLN A 201 -28.57 -11.58 5.07
N SER A 202 -27.90 -12.56 4.46
CA SER A 202 -28.03 -12.81 3.01
C SER A 202 -29.44 -13.28 2.66
N SER A 203 -29.88 -12.95 1.44
CA SER A 203 -31.12 -13.46 0.85
C SER A 203 -30.83 -14.05 -0.53
N SER A 204 -31.82 -14.65 -1.19
CA SER A 204 -31.61 -15.29 -2.50
C SER A 204 -31.02 -14.32 -3.53
N GLY A 205 -29.78 -14.57 -3.94
CA GLY A 205 -29.04 -13.75 -4.92
C GLY A 205 -28.48 -12.43 -4.39
N VAL A 206 -28.71 -12.06 -3.13
CA VAL A 206 -28.23 -10.81 -2.53
C VAL A 206 -27.31 -11.09 -1.35
N ILE A 207 -26.06 -10.63 -1.45
CA ILE A 207 -25.06 -10.75 -0.38
C ILE A 207 -25.37 -9.74 0.72
N GLY A 208 -25.53 -10.23 1.94
CA GLY A 208 -25.86 -9.43 3.13
C GLY A 208 -24.64 -8.70 3.73
N SER A 209 -24.63 -8.57 5.05
CA SER A 209 -23.57 -7.87 5.80
C SER A 209 -22.24 -8.59 5.70
N LEU A 210 -21.26 -7.94 5.08
CA LEU A 210 -19.93 -8.50 4.78
C LEU A 210 -18.89 -7.39 4.63
N ILE A 211 -17.65 -7.62 5.07
CA ILE A 211 -16.49 -6.89 4.58
C ILE A 211 -15.81 -7.78 3.52
N LEU A 212 -15.88 -7.37 2.27
CA LEU A 212 -15.24 -8.05 1.15
C LEU A 212 -13.87 -7.42 0.90
N VAL A 213 -12.80 -8.21 0.94
CA VAL A 213 -11.45 -7.78 0.63
C VAL A 213 -10.97 -8.57 -0.59
N THR A 214 -10.71 -7.89 -1.70
CA THR A 214 -10.29 -8.54 -2.95
C THR A 214 -8.96 -7.99 -3.41
N HIS A 215 -8.06 -8.87 -3.84
CA HIS A 215 -6.76 -8.48 -4.40
C HIS A 215 -6.63 -8.91 -5.86
N SER A 216 -6.01 -8.06 -6.69
CA SER A 216 -5.67 -8.38 -8.08
C SER A 216 -6.87 -8.97 -8.85
N MET A 217 -6.74 -10.15 -9.47
CA MET A 217 -7.83 -10.82 -10.19
C MET A 217 -9.10 -11.04 -9.35
N GLY A 218 -8.98 -11.18 -8.03
CA GLY A 218 -10.13 -11.29 -7.11
C GLY A 218 -11.14 -10.15 -7.28
N ASN A 219 -10.66 -8.95 -7.62
CA ASN A 219 -11.53 -7.80 -7.85
C ASN A 219 -12.41 -8.01 -9.09
N VAL A 220 -11.81 -8.46 -10.20
CA VAL A 220 -12.53 -8.66 -11.47
C VAL A 220 -13.37 -9.95 -11.48
N ILE A 221 -13.06 -10.92 -10.60
CA ILE A 221 -13.97 -12.03 -10.28
C ILE A 221 -15.23 -11.48 -9.61
N ALA A 222 -15.06 -10.67 -8.56
CA ALA A 222 -16.19 -10.10 -7.81
C ALA A 222 -17.07 -9.17 -8.68
N SER A 223 -16.48 -8.18 -9.36
CA SER A 223 -17.24 -7.32 -10.28
C SER A 223 -17.77 -8.07 -11.50
N GLY A 224 -17.08 -9.12 -11.94
CA GLY A 224 -17.55 -10.02 -13.00
C GLY A 224 -18.84 -10.74 -12.63
N ALA A 225 -18.90 -11.30 -11.43
CA ALA A 225 -20.09 -11.99 -10.93
C ALA A 225 -21.30 -11.04 -10.79
N ILE A 226 -21.06 -9.80 -10.33
CA ILE A 226 -22.10 -8.76 -10.26
C ILE A 226 -22.55 -8.36 -11.67
N ALA A 227 -21.62 -8.06 -12.57
CA ALA A 227 -21.93 -7.66 -13.94
C ALA A 227 -22.69 -8.75 -14.73
N SER A 228 -22.42 -10.03 -14.44
CA SER A 228 -23.12 -11.18 -15.00
C SER A 228 -24.46 -11.49 -14.31
N ASN A 229 -24.89 -10.70 -13.32
CA ASN A 229 -26.08 -10.93 -12.49
C ASN A 229 -26.11 -12.30 -11.78
N VAL A 230 -24.95 -12.84 -11.41
CA VAL A 230 -24.87 -14.09 -10.62
C VAL A 230 -25.30 -13.83 -9.17
N CYS A 231 -24.90 -12.69 -8.63
CA CYS A 231 -25.37 -12.14 -7.37
C CYS A 231 -25.25 -10.62 -7.38
N THR A 232 -25.80 -9.96 -6.36
CA THR A 232 -25.64 -8.52 -6.12
C THR A 232 -25.32 -8.25 -4.64
N PHE A 233 -24.89 -7.05 -4.32
CA PHE A 233 -24.60 -6.64 -2.95
C PHE A 233 -25.76 -5.87 -2.35
N SER A 234 -26.07 -6.17 -1.09
CA SER A 234 -26.86 -5.26 -0.26
C SER A 234 -26.05 -4.01 0.07
N ASN A 235 -26.71 -2.98 0.61
CA ASN A 235 -26.04 -1.77 1.10
C ASN A 235 -25.15 -2.02 2.32
N ASP A 236 -25.16 -3.22 2.90
CA ASP A 236 -24.37 -3.57 4.08
C ASP A 236 -23.08 -4.33 3.74
N VAL A 237 -22.74 -4.45 2.45
CA VAL A 237 -21.41 -4.90 2.00
C VAL A 237 -20.45 -3.70 1.99
N THR A 238 -19.34 -3.84 2.70
CA THR A 238 -18.18 -2.95 2.54
C THR A 238 -17.15 -3.64 1.67
N TRP A 239 -16.87 -3.10 0.48
CA TRP A 239 -15.89 -3.70 -0.43
C TRP A 239 -14.58 -2.89 -0.46
N VAL A 240 -13.50 -3.55 -0.04
CA VAL A 240 -12.11 -3.08 -0.11
C VAL A 240 -11.39 -3.74 -1.28
N SER A 241 -11.03 -2.92 -2.28
CA SER A 241 -10.45 -3.35 -3.55
C SER A 241 -8.95 -3.04 -3.63
N LEU A 242 -8.10 -4.06 -3.71
CA LEU A 242 -6.64 -3.92 -3.66
C LEU A 242 -6.04 -4.29 -5.02
N ALA A 243 -5.19 -3.42 -5.57
CA ALA A 243 -4.41 -3.69 -6.79
C ALA A 243 -5.24 -4.19 -8.00
N SER A 244 -6.42 -3.62 -8.22
CA SER A 244 -7.42 -4.18 -9.15
C SER A 244 -7.06 -3.98 -10.63
N PRO A 245 -6.97 -5.02 -11.47
CA PRO A 245 -6.73 -4.88 -12.90
C PRO A 245 -8.04 -4.62 -13.69
N GLN A 246 -8.76 -3.54 -13.42
CA GLN A 246 -10.08 -3.29 -14.05
C GLN A 246 -9.99 -2.98 -15.55
N GLN A 247 -8.82 -2.60 -16.05
CA GLN A 247 -8.53 -2.49 -17.49
C GLN A 247 -7.57 -3.60 -17.95
N GLY A 248 -7.37 -4.65 -17.15
CA GLY A 248 -6.33 -5.65 -17.36
C GLY A 248 -4.93 -5.13 -17.02
N SER A 249 -3.92 -5.80 -17.55
CA SER A 249 -2.50 -5.61 -17.23
C SER A 249 -1.63 -5.70 -18.48
N GLN A 250 -0.76 -4.71 -18.67
CA GLN A 250 0.28 -4.74 -19.72
C GLN A 250 1.38 -5.76 -19.40
N ALA A 251 1.60 -6.10 -18.13
CA ALA A 251 2.53 -7.17 -17.75
C ALA A 251 2.07 -8.54 -18.29
N VAL A 252 0.76 -8.77 -18.39
CA VAL A 252 0.21 -9.97 -19.06
C VAL A 252 0.46 -9.93 -20.57
N ASN A 253 0.37 -8.76 -21.21
CA ASN A 253 0.74 -8.61 -22.61
C ASN A 253 2.21 -8.95 -22.85
N LEU A 254 3.09 -8.47 -21.98
CA LEU A 254 4.51 -8.82 -21.97
C LEU A 254 4.70 -10.33 -21.78
N LEU A 255 4.00 -10.96 -20.83
CA LEU A 255 4.00 -12.41 -20.62
C LEU A 255 3.65 -13.17 -21.91
N GLN A 256 2.54 -12.80 -22.55
CA GLN A 256 2.12 -13.42 -23.79
C GLN A 256 3.15 -13.23 -24.91
N GLN A 257 3.75 -12.04 -25.03
CA GLN A 257 4.79 -11.76 -26.01
C GLN A 257 6.03 -12.64 -25.78
N LYS A 258 6.57 -12.66 -24.56
CA LYS A 258 7.76 -13.45 -24.22
C LYS A 258 7.55 -14.95 -24.40
N CYS A 259 6.36 -15.47 -24.10
CA CYS A 259 6.05 -16.88 -24.39
C CYS A 259 5.96 -17.20 -25.89
N ARG A 260 5.63 -16.23 -26.75
CA ARG A 260 5.55 -16.44 -28.21
C ARG A 260 6.92 -16.40 -28.89
N ASP A 261 7.82 -15.53 -28.42
CA ASP A 261 9.07 -15.22 -29.14
C ASP A 261 10.17 -16.32 -29.01
N ARG A 262 9.99 -17.34 -28.13
CA ARG A 262 10.88 -18.51 -27.84
C ARG A 262 12.32 -18.14 -27.40
N GLY A 263 12.89 -18.61 -26.29
CA GLY A 263 12.47 -19.46 -25.18
C GLY A 263 13.64 -19.56 -24.18
N TRP A 264 13.34 -19.65 -22.88
CA TRP A 264 14.17 -19.99 -21.70
C TRP A 264 15.56 -19.34 -21.47
N ASN A 265 16.34 -18.97 -22.49
CA ASN A 265 17.76 -18.59 -22.35
C ASN A 265 17.99 -17.11 -21.98
N ASP A 266 17.10 -16.19 -22.36
CA ASP A 266 17.18 -14.77 -21.96
C ASP A 266 16.44 -14.46 -20.64
N PHE A 267 15.92 -15.49 -19.99
CA PHE A 267 15.02 -15.38 -18.85
C PHE A 267 15.77 -15.44 -17.50
N LEU A 268 17.05 -15.82 -17.51
CA LEU A 268 17.87 -16.10 -16.31
C LEU A 268 18.22 -14.86 -15.45
N THR A 269 17.79 -13.66 -15.81
CA THR A 269 18.07 -12.43 -15.06
C THR A 269 16.85 -11.82 -14.36
N VAL A 270 15.66 -12.41 -14.49
CA VAL A 270 14.44 -11.94 -13.80
C VAL A 270 14.13 -12.88 -12.62
N PRO A 271 14.18 -12.41 -11.36
CA PRO A 271 14.06 -13.28 -10.18
C PRO A 271 12.66 -13.89 -9.94
N LEU A 272 11.62 -13.39 -10.61
CA LEU A 272 10.33 -14.08 -10.74
C LEU A 272 10.45 -15.04 -11.91
N SER A 273 10.78 -16.31 -11.73
CA SER A 273 11.04 -17.14 -12.89
C SER A 273 9.77 -17.43 -13.70
N TRP A 274 9.65 -16.86 -14.92
CA TRP A 274 8.54 -17.13 -15.87
C TRP A 274 8.63 -18.55 -16.43
N ALA A 275 9.67 -19.29 -16.04
CA ALA A 275 9.75 -20.74 -16.05
C ALA A 275 8.51 -21.35 -15.36
N GLY A 276 7.59 -21.91 -16.15
CA GLY A 276 6.33 -22.47 -15.66
C GLY A 276 5.08 -21.62 -15.99
N TYR A 277 5.26 -20.39 -16.47
CA TYR A 277 4.17 -19.51 -16.91
C TYR A 277 3.94 -19.54 -18.43
N CYS A 278 4.72 -20.31 -19.19
CA CYS A 278 4.54 -20.50 -20.64
C CYS A 278 4.08 -21.92 -20.97
N PRO A 279 3.03 -22.11 -21.80
CA PRO A 279 2.14 -21.06 -22.32
C PRO A 279 1.35 -20.39 -21.18
N PRO A 280 1.00 -19.09 -21.30
CA PRO A 280 0.25 -18.41 -20.25
C PRO A 280 -1.08 -19.09 -20.01
N ALA A 281 -1.34 -19.44 -18.76
CA ALA A 281 -2.59 -20.08 -18.37
C ALA A 281 -3.78 -19.14 -18.60
N ARG A 282 -4.98 -19.73 -18.62
CA ARG A 282 -6.25 -19.04 -18.93
C ARG A 282 -6.51 -17.84 -18.03
N ALA A 283 -6.15 -17.94 -16.75
CA ALA A 283 -6.29 -16.84 -15.79
C ALA A 283 -5.50 -15.61 -16.23
N TYR A 284 -4.21 -15.77 -16.52
CA TYR A 284 -3.37 -14.68 -17.01
C TYR A 284 -3.91 -14.12 -18.32
N LEU A 285 -4.21 -14.96 -19.32
CA LEU A 285 -4.72 -14.49 -20.62
C LEU A 285 -6.04 -13.70 -20.52
N SER A 286 -6.84 -13.96 -19.49
CA SER A 286 -8.08 -13.25 -19.20
C SER A 286 -7.85 -11.79 -18.78
N LEU A 287 -6.67 -11.47 -18.26
CA LEU A 287 -6.26 -10.16 -17.73
C LEU A 287 -5.46 -9.32 -18.71
N ARG A 288 -5.36 -9.70 -19.99
CA ARG A 288 -4.69 -8.86 -21.00
C ARG A 288 -5.30 -7.47 -21.03
N HIS A 289 -4.45 -6.46 -21.17
CA HIS A 289 -4.88 -5.07 -21.13
C HIS A 289 -5.98 -4.78 -22.16
N GLN A 290 -6.98 -4.02 -21.75
CA GLN A 290 -8.23 -3.76 -22.48
C GLN A 290 -7.97 -3.20 -23.88
N SER A 291 -6.92 -2.38 -24.06
CA SER A 291 -6.56 -1.83 -25.37
C SER A 291 -6.08 -2.87 -26.40
N THR A 292 -5.78 -4.10 -25.97
CA THR A 292 -5.15 -5.14 -26.80
C THR A 292 -6.05 -6.33 -27.10
N VAL A 293 -7.26 -6.36 -26.52
CA VAL A 293 -8.22 -7.46 -26.66
C VAL A 293 -9.34 -7.09 -27.64
N ASN A 294 -10.14 -8.09 -28.04
CA ASN A 294 -11.25 -7.87 -28.97
C ASN A 294 -12.39 -7.05 -28.32
N ARG A 295 -13.32 -6.57 -29.15
CA ARG A 295 -14.46 -5.74 -28.70
C ARG A 295 -15.31 -6.41 -27.62
N ASN A 296 -15.51 -7.73 -27.68
CA ASN A 296 -16.30 -8.45 -26.67
C ASN A 296 -15.63 -8.38 -25.30
N LYS A 297 -14.31 -8.61 -25.23
CA LYS A 297 -13.56 -8.52 -23.99
C LYS A 297 -13.42 -7.07 -23.51
N GLN A 298 -13.32 -6.09 -24.42
CA GLN A 298 -13.37 -4.67 -24.09
C GLN A 298 -14.70 -4.28 -23.42
N ALA A 299 -15.82 -4.76 -23.96
CA ALA A 299 -17.14 -4.55 -23.39
C ALA A 299 -17.26 -5.22 -22.00
N ALA A 300 -16.74 -6.44 -21.84
CA ALA A 300 -16.71 -7.12 -20.55
C ALA A 300 -15.89 -6.34 -19.50
N PHE A 301 -14.77 -5.74 -19.89
CA PHE A 301 -14.03 -4.85 -18.99
C PHE A 301 -14.84 -3.60 -18.60
N ALA A 302 -15.55 -2.99 -19.55
CA ALA A 302 -16.41 -1.83 -19.25
C ALA A 302 -17.54 -2.18 -18.27
N THR A 303 -18.14 -3.36 -18.37
CA THR A 303 -19.21 -3.78 -17.45
C THR A 303 -18.68 -4.06 -16.04
N VAL A 304 -17.50 -4.69 -15.90
CA VAL A 304 -16.92 -4.93 -14.58
C VAL A 304 -16.40 -3.64 -13.92
N GLN A 305 -15.90 -2.68 -14.72
CA GLN A 305 -15.55 -1.34 -14.24
C GLN A 305 -16.76 -0.65 -13.62
N TRP A 306 -17.91 -0.67 -14.30
CA TRP A 306 -19.15 -0.10 -13.79
C TRP A 306 -19.62 -0.81 -12.51
N ALA A 307 -19.65 -2.15 -12.50
CA ALA A 307 -20.05 -2.92 -11.32
C ALA A 307 -19.15 -2.63 -10.10
N ARG A 308 -17.84 -2.48 -10.30
CA ARG A 308 -16.95 -2.06 -9.21
C ARG A 308 -17.23 -0.62 -8.78
N GLN A 309 -17.37 0.30 -9.72
CA GLN A 309 -17.60 1.72 -9.42
C GLN A 309 -18.85 1.94 -8.53
N GLU A 310 -19.93 1.20 -8.79
CA GLU A 310 -21.19 1.31 -8.04
C GLU A 310 -21.08 0.75 -6.61
N HIS A 311 -20.23 -0.26 -6.39
CA HIS A 311 -20.26 -1.06 -5.16
C HIS A 311 -19.00 -0.96 -4.30
N VAL A 312 -17.88 -0.46 -4.83
CA VAL A 312 -16.63 -0.39 -4.07
C VAL A 312 -16.68 0.73 -3.03
N SER A 313 -16.34 0.39 -1.79
CA SER A 313 -16.29 1.37 -0.69
C SER A 313 -14.91 2.03 -0.63
N HIS A 314 -13.87 1.21 -0.74
CA HIS A 314 -12.48 1.61 -0.58
C HIS A 314 -11.58 0.91 -1.60
N ALA A 315 -10.48 1.55 -1.97
CA ALA A 315 -9.54 1.01 -2.94
C ALA A 315 -8.12 1.36 -2.54
N ALA A 316 -7.16 0.47 -2.82
CA ALA A 316 -5.75 0.72 -2.67
C ALA A 316 -5.00 0.41 -3.97
N CYS A 317 -4.18 1.34 -4.43
CA CYS A 317 -3.39 1.24 -5.66
C CYS A 317 -1.91 1.51 -5.39
N GLY A 318 -1.04 0.75 -6.05
CA GLY A 318 0.41 0.92 -5.99
C GLY A 318 0.91 1.70 -7.19
N VAL A 319 1.95 2.50 -6.99
CA VAL A 319 2.58 3.31 -8.05
C VAL A 319 4.09 3.09 -8.15
N SER A 320 4.61 2.00 -7.59
CA SER A 320 6.01 1.61 -7.74
C SER A 320 6.18 0.09 -7.84
N GLY A 321 6.70 -0.42 -8.96
CA GLY A 321 7.08 -1.82 -9.08
C GLY A 321 8.11 -2.29 -8.05
N PHE A 322 8.94 -1.39 -7.51
CA PHE A 322 9.87 -1.72 -6.42
C PHE A 322 9.16 -1.82 -5.06
N GLY A 323 8.30 -0.85 -4.74
CA GLY A 323 7.49 -0.89 -3.52
C GLY A 323 8.29 -0.77 -2.22
N LEU A 324 7.84 -1.51 -1.19
CA LEU A 324 8.58 -1.73 0.04
C LEU A 324 9.73 -2.71 -0.19
N LYS A 325 10.87 -2.50 0.49
CA LYS A 325 12.05 -3.36 0.36
C LYS A 325 11.72 -4.79 0.84
N SER A 326 11.66 -5.73 -0.09
CA SER A 326 11.32 -7.13 0.14
C SER A 326 11.90 -8.03 -0.95
N ILE A 327 11.63 -9.33 -0.86
CA ILE A 327 11.97 -10.29 -1.92
C ILE A 327 11.25 -10.01 -3.26
N TYR A 328 10.18 -9.20 -3.26
CA TYR A 328 9.40 -8.89 -4.44
C TYR A 328 9.88 -7.62 -5.18
N SER A 329 10.66 -6.76 -4.53
CA SER A 329 10.98 -5.42 -5.03
C SER A 329 11.69 -5.41 -6.37
N GLU A 330 12.91 -5.95 -6.44
CA GLU A 330 13.70 -6.00 -7.67
C GLU A 330 13.00 -6.80 -8.79
N PRO A 331 12.41 -7.99 -8.54
CA PRO A 331 11.67 -8.71 -9.58
C PRO A 331 10.52 -7.89 -10.18
N LEU A 332 9.68 -7.28 -9.35
CA LEU A 332 8.52 -6.52 -9.84
C LEU A 332 8.93 -5.19 -10.48
N ALA A 333 9.99 -4.52 -10.00
CA ALA A 333 10.55 -3.34 -10.65
C ALA A 333 11.06 -3.64 -12.07
N LEU A 334 11.66 -4.81 -12.27
CA LEU A 334 12.11 -5.24 -13.59
C LEU A 334 10.94 -5.52 -14.52
N VAL A 335 9.89 -6.21 -14.04
CA VAL A 335 8.66 -6.43 -14.83
C VAL A 335 8.01 -5.10 -15.19
N ASP A 336 7.89 -4.18 -14.23
CA ASP A 336 7.32 -2.84 -14.42
C ASP A 336 7.99 -2.10 -15.58
N LYS A 337 9.33 -2.07 -15.56
CA LYS A 337 10.16 -1.43 -16.59
C LYS A 337 9.95 -2.05 -17.97
N MET A 338 9.72 -3.36 -18.04
CA MET A 338 9.55 -4.07 -19.31
C MET A 338 8.11 -3.99 -19.84
N ALA A 339 7.12 -3.96 -18.96
CA ALA A 339 5.70 -4.04 -19.31
C ALA A 339 5.17 -2.78 -20.02
N SER A 340 5.92 -1.67 -19.97
CA SER A 340 5.58 -0.41 -20.64
C SER A 340 4.18 0.08 -20.25
N HIS A 341 3.91 0.11 -18.94
CA HIS A 341 2.64 0.56 -18.39
C HIS A 341 2.27 1.99 -18.83
N ALA A 342 0.98 2.25 -18.99
CA ALA A 342 0.48 3.55 -19.46
C ALA A 342 0.54 4.65 -18.38
N SER A 343 0.69 4.26 -17.12
CA SER A 343 0.85 5.14 -15.96
C SER A 343 1.80 4.50 -14.95
N ALA A 344 2.06 5.18 -13.82
CA ALA A 344 2.80 4.56 -12.72
C ALA A 344 2.10 3.27 -12.27
N SER A 345 2.87 2.29 -11.80
CA SER A 345 2.37 0.91 -11.68
C SER A 345 2.96 0.22 -10.47
N ASP A 346 2.22 -0.75 -9.93
CA ASP A 346 2.66 -1.62 -8.84
C ASP A 346 3.56 -2.78 -9.31
N GLY A 347 3.96 -2.74 -10.59
CA GLY A 347 4.78 -3.75 -11.27
C GLY A 347 3.98 -4.75 -12.09
N LEU A 348 2.67 -4.88 -11.85
CA LEU A 348 1.77 -5.72 -12.65
C LEU A 348 0.54 -4.97 -13.14
N VAL A 349 0.03 -4.01 -12.38
CA VAL A 349 -1.18 -3.24 -12.68
C VAL A 349 -0.86 -1.76 -12.58
N ASP A 350 -1.17 -1.02 -13.63
CA ASP A 350 -0.97 0.42 -13.65
C ASP A 350 -2.10 1.18 -12.92
N PHE A 351 -1.77 2.36 -12.44
CA PHE A 351 -2.65 3.19 -11.61
C PHE A 351 -3.96 3.53 -12.30
N ASN A 352 -3.96 3.76 -13.62
CA ASN A 352 -5.21 4.00 -14.35
C ASN A 352 -6.11 2.77 -14.33
N SER A 353 -5.55 1.57 -14.55
CA SER A 353 -6.29 0.31 -14.46
C SER A 353 -6.83 0.06 -13.05
N CYS A 354 -6.08 0.44 -12.00
CA CYS A 354 -6.52 0.27 -10.61
C CYS A 354 -7.59 1.29 -10.15
N SER A 355 -7.46 2.55 -10.59
CA SER A 355 -8.29 3.67 -10.16
C SER A 355 -9.48 3.97 -11.07
N VAL A 356 -9.60 3.32 -12.24
CA VAL A 356 -10.69 3.55 -13.20
C VAL A 356 -12.07 3.48 -12.52
N GLY A 357 -12.93 4.44 -12.87
CA GLY A 357 -14.27 4.61 -12.29
C GLY A 357 -14.28 5.30 -10.92
N LEU A 358 -13.13 5.55 -10.29
CA LEU A 358 -13.03 6.20 -8.99
C LEU A 358 -12.48 7.63 -9.12
N ASN A 359 -12.84 8.48 -8.15
CA ASN A 359 -12.31 9.83 -8.07
C ASN A 359 -10.87 9.80 -7.55
N THR A 360 -9.91 10.09 -8.42
CA THR A 360 -8.48 10.06 -8.08
C THR A 360 -8.09 11.07 -7.00
N LYS A 361 -8.91 12.10 -6.74
CA LYS A 361 -8.69 13.05 -5.64
C LYS A 361 -8.95 12.46 -4.25
N ASP A 362 -9.64 11.33 -4.17
CA ASP A 362 -9.93 10.63 -2.91
C ASP A 362 -8.79 9.67 -2.51
N PHE A 363 -7.74 9.57 -3.34
CA PHE A 363 -6.55 8.76 -3.08
C PHE A 363 -5.47 9.55 -2.34
N GLY A 364 -4.92 8.98 -1.27
CA GLY A 364 -3.82 9.54 -0.52
C GLY A 364 -3.22 8.54 0.48
N GLY A 365 -2.66 9.03 1.58
CA GLY A 365 -2.07 8.22 2.65
C GLY A 365 -3.11 7.55 3.57
N THR A 366 -2.70 7.15 4.77
CA THR A 366 -3.51 6.34 5.71
C THR A 366 -4.85 6.95 6.13
N SER A 367 -5.03 8.27 6.05
CA SER A 367 -6.30 8.94 6.41
C SER A 367 -7.28 9.08 5.24
N SER A 368 -6.90 8.66 4.03
CA SER A 368 -7.67 8.88 2.80
C SER A 368 -8.69 7.77 2.56
N LYS A 369 -9.79 8.10 1.88
CA LYS A 369 -10.84 7.13 1.53
C LYS A 369 -10.28 6.00 0.67
N HIS A 370 -9.46 6.36 -0.30
CA HIS A 370 -8.69 5.44 -1.11
C HIS A 370 -7.20 5.64 -0.82
N TYR A 371 -6.44 4.56 -0.89
CA TYR A 371 -5.03 4.57 -0.57
C TYR A 371 -4.17 4.50 -1.82
N VAL A 372 -3.13 5.32 -1.87
CA VAL A 372 -2.11 5.26 -2.91
C VAL A 372 -0.73 5.45 -2.32
N GLY A 373 0.22 4.66 -2.78
CA GLY A 373 1.59 4.72 -2.29
C GLY A 373 2.60 4.08 -3.22
N PRO A 374 3.90 4.34 -3.02
CA PRO A 374 4.98 3.63 -3.71
C PRO A 374 5.07 2.20 -3.18
N LEU A 375 4.06 1.40 -3.52
CA LEU A 375 3.86 0.00 -3.17
C LEU A 375 3.88 -0.83 -4.44
N ASN A 376 4.49 -2.01 -4.37
CA ASN A 376 4.42 -3.01 -5.41
C ASN A 376 3.16 -3.89 -5.24
N HIS A 377 2.88 -4.74 -6.21
CA HIS A 377 1.68 -5.57 -6.24
C HIS A 377 1.57 -6.50 -5.02
N ALA A 378 2.71 -6.98 -4.51
CA ALA A 378 2.73 -7.86 -3.34
C ALA A 378 2.49 -7.09 -2.03
N ASP A 379 2.98 -5.86 -1.90
CA ASP A 379 2.77 -5.04 -0.69
C ASP A 379 1.28 -4.79 -0.42
N LEU A 380 0.45 -4.70 -1.47
CA LEU A 380 -1.01 -4.52 -1.39
C LEU A 380 -1.77 -5.77 -0.94
N THR A 381 -1.08 -6.88 -0.70
CA THR A 381 -1.63 -8.06 0.01
C THR A 381 -1.36 -8.01 1.51
N PHE A 382 -0.71 -6.96 2.01
CA PHE A 382 -0.26 -6.79 3.40
C PHE A 382 0.81 -7.77 3.86
N ARG A 383 1.30 -8.66 2.99
CA ARG A 383 2.28 -9.68 3.36
C ARG A 383 3.62 -9.13 3.86
N MET A 384 3.96 -7.91 3.46
CA MET A 384 5.17 -7.20 3.90
C MET A 384 4.91 -6.22 5.06
N GLY A 385 3.67 -6.16 5.58
CA GLY A 385 3.28 -5.19 6.59
C GLY A 385 3.39 -3.76 6.09
N ASP A 386 3.86 -2.88 6.98
CA ASP A 386 4.04 -1.46 6.71
C ASP A 386 5.50 -1.09 6.53
N GLY A 387 5.75 -0.11 5.68
CA GLY A 387 7.03 0.55 5.53
C GLY A 387 7.39 1.38 6.76
N TRP A 388 8.69 1.58 6.94
CA TRP A 388 9.23 2.29 8.09
C TRP A 388 8.79 3.76 8.09
N TRP A 389 8.88 4.43 6.95
CA TRP A 389 8.64 5.87 6.82
C TRP A 389 7.58 6.16 5.78
N GLY A 390 6.76 7.17 6.04
CA GLY A 390 5.77 7.69 5.11
C GLY A 390 4.38 7.13 5.39
N ASP A 391 3.41 8.00 5.57
CA ASP A 391 1.99 7.62 5.67
C ASP A 391 1.45 6.94 4.39
N ASN A 392 2.13 7.14 3.27
CA ASN A 392 1.90 6.49 1.98
C ASN A 392 2.66 5.16 1.81
N ARG A 393 3.32 4.64 2.86
CA ARG A 393 3.97 3.32 2.86
C ARG A 393 3.36 2.36 3.89
N LYS A 394 2.18 2.65 4.42
CA LYS A 394 1.53 1.87 5.49
C LYS A 394 0.18 1.29 5.06
N PRO A 395 0.15 0.35 4.10
CA PRO A 395 -1.10 -0.23 3.60
C PRO A 395 -1.87 -1.02 4.67
N LEU A 396 -1.17 -1.73 5.58
CA LEU A 396 -1.83 -2.51 6.63
C LEU A 396 -2.44 -1.57 7.67
N LYS A 397 -1.69 -0.53 8.07
CA LYS A 397 -2.21 0.57 8.91
C LYS A 397 -3.48 1.19 8.32
N TRP A 398 -3.44 1.57 7.04
CA TRP A 398 -4.62 2.11 6.35
C TRP A 398 -5.81 1.15 6.42
N PHE A 399 -5.60 -0.14 6.13
CA PHE A 399 -6.65 -1.15 6.15
C PHE A 399 -7.25 -1.36 7.55
N GLN A 400 -6.43 -1.37 8.59
CA GLN A 400 -6.86 -1.55 9.98
C GLN A 400 -7.69 -0.38 10.49
N CYS A 401 -7.50 0.83 9.95
CA CYS A 401 -8.15 2.07 10.42
C CYS A 401 -9.30 2.54 9.52
N LEU A 402 -9.55 1.78 8.46
CA LEU A 402 -10.43 2.15 7.39
C LEU A 402 -11.89 2.33 7.86
N LEU A 403 -12.34 1.51 8.82
CA LEU A 403 -13.76 1.24 9.11
C LEU A 403 -14.17 1.48 10.56
#